data_AF-A0A2J7RG93-F1
#
_entry.id   AF-A0A2J7RG93-F1
#
_cell.length_a   1.000
_cell.length_b   1.000
_cell.length_c   1.000
_cell.angle_alpha   90.00
_cell.angle_beta   90.00
_cell.angle_gamma   90.00
#
_symmetry.space_group_name_H-M   'P 1'
#
loop_
_entity.id
_entity.type
_entity.pdbx_description
1 polymer ?
#
loop_
_entity_poly.entity_id
_entity_poly.type
_entity_poly.pdbx_seq_one_letter_code
_entity_poly.pdbx_strand_id
1 'polypeptide(L)'
;EFQLFCFVQVLKESAILGAVEGGYSIEGREDSAKYLANSSVFGYVIDGLHSNGPDVEQLTIEDVKPVLEASLKHLPNDKFRVLQGCWNPETVLSMVELGMDAFDSSYVYTVTERGGALIFQNSIKNLDIPSTATDVSYGAEPKDGSNLKPDTSIYAQSSYEIPEKKKRITDDKQVTSVVEEDKSVESETQGPIVESPEDTKSQTTSLNRKYEISLADKKYAEDFTPLSRSCSCLTCKKHTRAYIHHLLQTRELLGPVLLTM
;
A
#
# COMPACT_ATOMS: atom_id res chain seq x y z
N GLU A 1 35.11 -17.87 2.95
CA GLU A 1 35.35 -16.85 4.00
C GLU A 1 35.33 -15.40 3.49
N PHE A 2 36.03 -15.06 2.40
CA PHE A 2 36.09 -13.69 1.86
C PHE A 2 34.71 -13.04 1.54
N GLN A 3 33.76 -13.82 1.03
CA GLN A 3 32.46 -13.31 0.58
C GLN A 3 31.50 -12.99 1.75
N LEU A 4 31.60 -13.74 2.86
CA LEU A 4 30.83 -13.47 4.09
C LEU A 4 31.35 -12.21 4.80
N PHE A 5 32.66 -11.97 4.76
CA PHE A 5 33.29 -10.77 5.34
C PHE A 5 32.88 -9.49 4.59
N CYS A 6 32.82 -9.55 3.25
CA CYS A 6 32.33 -8.43 2.43
C CYS A 6 30.86 -8.09 2.72
N PHE A 7 30.00 -9.10 2.88
CA PHE A 7 28.56 -8.90 3.12
C PHE A 7 28.28 -8.23 4.48
N VAL A 8 29.02 -8.63 5.52
CA VAL A 8 28.92 -8.02 6.86
C VAL A 8 29.35 -6.55 6.83
N GLN A 9 30.25 -6.16 5.93
CA GLN A 9 30.75 -4.79 5.85
C GLN A 9 29.74 -3.81 5.24
N VAL A 10 28.94 -4.25 4.26
CA VAL A 10 27.88 -3.44 3.61
C VAL A 10 26.78 -3.06 4.60
N LEU A 11 26.45 -3.96 5.54
CA LEU A 11 25.34 -3.76 6.48
C LEU A 11 25.74 -2.95 7.74
N LYS A 12 27.01 -2.61 7.93
CA LYS A 12 27.45 -1.83 9.11
C LYS A 12 26.81 -0.45 9.21
N GLU A 13 26.44 0.12 8.06
CA GLU A 13 25.79 1.42 7.96
C GLU A 13 24.27 1.31 7.87
N SER A 14 23.73 0.08 7.91
CA SER A 14 22.29 -0.15 7.84
C SER A 14 21.65 -0.05 9.22
N ALA A 15 20.48 0.57 9.29
CA ALA A 15 19.64 0.59 10.48
C ALA A 15 18.84 -0.72 10.59
N ILE A 16 18.68 -1.23 11.81
CA ILE A 16 17.83 -2.40 12.10
C ILE A 16 16.58 -1.91 12.83
N LEU A 17 15.42 -2.39 12.36
CA LEU A 17 14.14 -2.20 13.03
C LEU A 17 13.76 -3.49 13.77
N GLY A 18 13.38 -3.38 15.04
CA GLY A 18 12.86 -4.50 15.82
C GLY A 18 11.38 -4.72 15.50
N ALA A 19 11.02 -5.94 15.12
CA ALA A 19 9.64 -6.30 14.80
C ALA A 19 8.84 -6.60 16.07
N VAL A 20 7.92 -5.69 16.41
CA VAL A 20 6.96 -5.88 17.49
C VAL A 20 5.79 -6.68 16.94
N GLU A 21 5.60 -7.87 17.49
CA GLU A 21 4.64 -8.88 17.03
C GLU A 21 3.63 -9.20 18.15
N GLY A 22 2.81 -10.24 17.95
CA GLY A 22 1.80 -10.68 18.91
C GLY A 22 0.36 -10.58 18.39
N GLY A 23 0.17 -10.21 17.12
CA GLY A 23 -1.13 -10.13 16.50
C GLY A 23 -2.05 -9.16 17.26
N TYR A 24 -3.27 -9.60 17.59
CA TYR A 24 -4.21 -8.83 18.40
C TYR A 24 -4.18 -9.21 19.90
N SER A 25 -3.19 -9.97 20.35
CA SER A 25 -3.01 -10.31 21.77
C SER A 25 -2.31 -9.16 22.49
N ILE A 26 -2.98 -8.55 23.46
CA ILE A 26 -2.42 -7.48 24.30
C ILE A 26 -1.17 -7.97 25.05
N GLU A 27 -1.24 -9.14 25.66
CA GLU A 27 -0.10 -9.74 26.38
C GLU A 27 1.08 -10.00 25.43
N GLY A 28 0.82 -10.62 24.28
CA GLY A 28 1.86 -10.89 23.29
C GLY A 28 2.55 -9.61 22.78
N ARG A 29 1.78 -8.53 22.60
CA ARG A 29 2.27 -7.21 22.21
C ARG A 29 3.14 -6.58 23.28
N GLU A 30 2.69 -6.59 24.53
CA GLU A 30 3.48 -6.06 25.64
C GLU A 30 4.79 -6.83 25.81
N ASP A 31 4.76 -8.17 25.73
CA ASP A 31 5.96 -9.00 25.89
C ASP A 31 6.96 -8.78 24.76
N SER A 32 6.49 -8.71 23.51
CA SER A 32 7.32 -8.37 22.35
C SER A 32 7.97 -6.99 22.50
N ALA A 33 7.18 -5.98 22.91
CA ALA A 33 7.66 -4.62 23.10
C ALA A 33 8.67 -4.51 24.26
N LYS A 34 8.41 -5.14 25.41
CA LYS A 34 9.33 -5.17 26.57
C LYS A 34 10.67 -5.82 26.22
N TYR A 35 10.65 -6.91 25.45
CA TYR A 35 11.86 -7.55 24.97
C TYR A 35 12.68 -6.59 24.07
N LEU A 36 12.02 -5.95 23.11
CA LEU A 36 12.67 -5.05 22.15
C LEU A 36 13.09 -3.69 22.73
N ALA A 37 12.44 -3.23 23.80
CA ALA A 37 12.82 -2.00 24.50
C ALA A 37 14.27 -2.04 25.00
N ASN A 38 14.76 -3.23 25.38
CA ASN A 38 16.12 -3.44 25.88
C ASN A 38 17.16 -3.71 24.76
N SER A 39 16.74 -3.65 23.49
CA SER A 39 17.61 -3.94 22.34
C SER A 39 18.23 -2.69 21.72
N SER A 40 19.37 -2.86 21.06
CA SER A 40 20.13 -1.78 20.40
C SER A 40 19.65 -1.47 18.97
N VAL A 41 18.36 -1.68 18.68
CA VAL A 41 17.77 -1.38 17.36
C VAL A 41 17.59 0.13 17.16
N PHE A 42 17.62 0.57 15.90
CA PHE A 42 17.39 1.97 15.51
C PHE A 42 15.94 2.39 15.78
N GLY A 43 15.00 1.48 15.56
CA GLY A 43 13.58 1.73 15.68
C GLY A 43 12.77 0.45 15.72
N TYR A 44 11.46 0.58 15.56
CA TYR A 44 10.50 -0.49 15.68
C TYR A 44 9.59 -0.54 14.46
N VAL A 45 9.32 -1.75 13.97
CA VAL A 45 8.20 -1.99 13.06
C VAL A 45 7.11 -2.68 13.86
N ILE A 46 5.91 -2.08 13.86
CA ILE A 46 4.72 -2.75 14.41
C ILE A 46 4.18 -3.62 13.27
N ASP A 47 4.30 -4.93 13.40
CA ASP A 47 3.92 -5.90 12.36
C ASP A 47 2.81 -6.82 12.88
N GLY A 48 2.16 -7.58 12.00
CA GLY A 48 1.12 -8.55 12.36
C GLY A 48 -0.25 -7.94 12.67
N LEU A 49 -0.49 -6.69 12.26
CA LEU A 49 -1.81 -6.05 12.34
C LEU A 49 -2.63 -6.18 11.04
N HIS A 50 -2.06 -6.78 9.99
CA HIS A 50 -2.73 -6.99 8.71
C HIS A 50 -2.71 -8.45 8.25
N SER A 51 -3.75 -8.83 7.51
CA SER A 51 -3.90 -10.15 6.87
C SER A 51 -3.26 -10.23 5.45
N ASN A 52 -2.17 -9.48 5.21
CA ASN A 52 -1.45 -9.43 3.92
C ASN A 52 -2.36 -9.12 2.71
N GLY A 53 -3.36 -8.28 2.91
CA GLY A 53 -4.36 -8.00 1.88
C GLY A 53 -4.97 -6.61 1.99
N PRO A 54 -5.77 -6.22 0.99
CA PRO A 54 -6.43 -4.91 0.94
C PRO A 54 -7.48 -4.73 2.04
N ASP A 55 -7.93 -5.83 2.68
CA ASP A 55 -8.96 -5.81 3.72
C ASP A 55 -8.58 -4.99 4.95
N VAL A 56 -7.30 -4.68 5.14
CA VAL A 56 -6.81 -3.74 6.18
C VAL A 56 -7.49 -2.38 6.06
N GLU A 57 -7.92 -1.97 4.86
CA GLU A 57 -8.60 -0.70 4.67
C GLU A 57 -9.94 -0.61 5.43
N GLN A 58 -10.49 -1.76 5.81
CA GLN A 58 -11.74 -1.91 6.55
C GLN A 58 -11.55 -1.79 8.06
N LEU A 59 -10.31 -1.93 8.55
CA LEU A 59 -10.00 -1.82 9.98
C LEU A 59 -10.09 -0.35 10.41
N THR A 60 -10.78 -0.16 11.53
CA THR A 60 -10.93 1.14 12.18
C THR A 60 -9.81 1.35 13.20
N ILE A 61 -9.67 2.59 13.65
CA ILE A 61 -8.71 2.88 14.73
C ILE A 61 -9.09 2.13 16.01
N GLU A 62 -10.38 1.93 16.28
CA GLU A 62 -10.88 1.22 17.45
C GLU A 62 -10.41 -0.25 17.48
N ASP A 63 -10.29 -0.90 16.32
CA ASP A 63 -9.86 -2.30 16.22
C ASP A 63 -8.38 -2.47 16.61
N VAL A 64 -7.55 -1.48 16.30
CA VAL A 64 -6.07 -1.57 16.35
C VAL A 64 -5.45 -0.75 17.48
N LYS A 65 -6.16 0.27 17.99
CA LYS A 65 -5.67 1.14 19.06
C LYS A 65 -5.26 0.38 20.32
N PRO A 66 -6.01 -0.61 20.84
CA PRO A 66 -5.62 -1.30 22.07
C PRO A 66 -4.26 -2.00 21.96
N VAL A 67 -3.98 -2.64 20.83
CA VAL A 67 -2.75 -3.39 20.60
C VAL A 67 -1.57 -2.47 20.25
N LEU A 68 -1.85 -1.34 19.61
CA LEU A 68 -0.87 -0.30 19.37
C LEU A 68 -0.46 0.38 20.68
N GLU A 69 -1.41 0.78 21.52
CA GLU A 69 -1.12 1.37 22.85
C GLU A 69 -0.34 0.40 23.75
N ALA A 70 -0.74 -0.88 23.77
CA ALA A 70 -0.02 -1.92 24.51
C ALA A 70 1.45 -2.05 24.06
N SER A 71 1.69 -1.94 22.76
CA SER A 71 3.05 -1.96 22.20
C SER A 71 3.82 -0.70 22.58
N LEU A 72 3.29 0.47 22.23
CA LEU A 72 4.00 1.75 22.31
C LEU A 72 4.30 2.15 23.75
N LYS A 73 3.46 1.77 24.72
CA LYS A 73 3.67 2.01 26.16
C LYS A 73 5.03 1.54 26.67
N HIS A 74 5.60 0.50 26.08
CA HIS A 74 6.87 -0.10 26.51
C HIS A 74 8.07 0.32 25.66
N LEU A 75 7.85 1.00 24.54
CA LEU A 75 8.92 1.38 23.62
C LEU A 75 9.45 2.79 23.92
N PRO A 76 10.78 3.02 23.80
CA PRO A 76 11.35 4.37 23.87
C PRO A 76 10.69 5.33 22.86
N ASN A 77 10.41 6.55 23.28
CA ASN A 77 9.75 7.60 22.47
C ASN A 77 10.71 8.33 21.51
N ASP A 78 12.01 8.18 21.71
CA ASP A 78 13.07 8.79 20.91
C ASP A 78 13.49 7.94 19.70
N LYS A 79 12.88 6.78 19.52
CA LYS A 79 13.18 5.83 18.44
C LYS A 79 12.10 5.82 17.37
N PHE A 80 12.55 5.65 16.12
CA PHE A 80 11.70 5.59 14.94
C PHE A 80 10.69 4.45 15.00
N ARG A 81 9.45 4.69 14.61
CA ARG A 81 8.35 3.72 14.61
C ARG A 81 7.67 3.71 13.25
N VAL A 82 7.60 2.53 12.64
CA VAL A 82 6.91 2.32 11.37
C VAL A 82 5.81 1.29 11.52
N LEU A 83 4.69 1.50 10.84
CA LEU A 83 3.60 0.55 10.72
C LEU A 83 3.41 0.21 9.24
N GLN A 84 3.27 -1.07 8.94
CA GLN A 84 2.93 -1.53 7.58
C GLN A 84 1.43 -1.80 7.45
N GLY A 85 0.87 -1.65 6.25
CA GLY A 85 -0.50 -2.01 5.90
C GLY A 85 -1.21 -1.02 4.97
N CYS A 86 -2.30 -1.51 4.37
CA CYS A 86 -3.21 -0.75 3.51
C CYS A 86 -4.17 0.14 4.34
N TRP A 87 -3.61 1.05 5.13
CA TRP A 87 -4.38 1.92 6.03
C TRP A 87 -5.03 3.08 5.29
N ASN A 88 -6.30 3.33 5.59
CA ASN A 88 -6.97 4.50 5.07
C ASN A 88 -6.43 5.79 5.72
N PRO A 89 -6.62 6.96 5.09
CA PRO A 89 -6.03 8.23 5.54
C PRO A 89 -6.45 8.67 6.95
N GLU A 90 -7.69 8.39 7.38
CA GLU A 90 -8.18 8.76 8.71
C GLU A 90 -7.54 7.91 9.80
N THR A 91 -7.39 6.60 9.54
CA THR A 91 -6.67 5.69 10.43
C THR A 91 -5.19 6.07 10.54
N VAL A 92 -4.53 6.45 9.43
CA VAL A 92 -3.15 6.94 9.44
C VAL A 92 -3.01 8.18 10.34
N LEU A 93 -3.89 9.18 10.20
CA LEU A 93 -3.85 10.39 11.05
C LEU A 93 -3.99 10.04 12.53
N SER A 94 -4.90 9.13 12.87
CA SER A 94 -5.11 8.69 14.25
C SER A 94 -3.89 7.96 14.81
N MET A 95 -3.18 7.18 13.98
CA MET A 95 -1.96 6.47 14.40
C MET A 95 -0.76 7.41 14.54
N VAL A 96 -0.69 8.48 13.75
CA VAL A 96 0.29 9.56 13.97
C VAL A 96 0.11 10.19 15.35
N GLU A 97 -1.14 10.45 15.76
CA GLU A 97 -1.44 10.97 17.11
C GLU A 97 -1.04 10.00 18.23
N LEU A 98 -1.01 8.70 17.96
CA LEU A 98 -0.52 7.67 18.88
C LEU A 98 1.02 7.57 18.93
N GLY A 99 1.73 8.29 18.06
CA GLY A 99 3.19 8.36 18.04
C GLY A 99 3.86 7.39 17.07
N MET A 100 3.20 7.12 15.94
CA MET A 100 3.81 6.46 14.77
C MET A 100 4.47 7.50 13.84
N ASP A 101 5.64 7.16 13.27
CA ASP A 101 6.42 8.10 12.45
C ASP A 101 6.28 7.83 10.94
N ALA A 102 6.11 6.57 10.55
CA ALA A 102 6.08 6.18 9.15
C ALA A 102 5.05 5.09 8.84
N PHE A 103 4.57 5.13 7.61
CA PHE A 103 3.61 4.20 7.03
C PHE A 103 4.05 3.89 5.61
N ASP A 104 3.72 2.71 5.09
CA ASP A 104 3.85 2.45 3.66
C ASP A 104 2.64 3.01 2.88
N SER A 105 2.78 3.04 1.55
CA SER A 105 1.78 3.63 0.65
C SER A 105 0.88 2.60 -0.02
N SER A 106 0.72 1.38 0.54
CA SER A 106 -0.07 0.31 -0.08
C SER A 106 -1.52 0.72 -0.35
N TYR A 107 -2.12 1.56 0.50
CA TYR A 107 -3.48 2.06 0.29
C TYR A 107 -3.64 2.76 -1.07
N VAL A 108 -2.67 3.61 -1.45
CA VAL A 108 -2.69 4.33 -2.74
C VAL A 108 -2.62 3.36 -3.91
N TYR A 109 -1.81 2.30 -3.78
CA TYR A 109 -1.70 1.25 -4.78
C TYR A 109 -3.02 0.48 -4.92
N THR A 110 -3.62 0.06 -3.81
CA THR A 110 -4.90 -0.67 -3.83
C THR A 110 -6.03 0.16 -4.43
N VAL A 111 -6.08 1.47 -4.14
CA VAL A 111 -7.01 2.43 -4.77
C VAL A 111 -6.83 2.44 -6.29
N THR A 112 -5.58 2.48 -6.75
CA THR A 112 -5.27 2.51 -8.19
C THR A 112 -5.66 1.21 -8.90
N GLU A 113 -5.37 0.05 -8.30
CA GLU A 113 -5.70 -1.27 -8.86
C GLU A 113 -7.20 -1.45 -9.10
N ARG A 114 -8.05 -0.83 -8.27
CA ARG A 114 -9.51 -0.82 -8.45
C ARG A 114 -10.03 0.32 -9.32
N GLY A 115 -9.16 1.02 -10.04
CA GLY A 115 -9.52 2.15 -10.92
C GLY A 115 -9.98 3.40 -10.18
N GLY A 116 -9.57 3.52 -8.91
CA GLY A 116 -9.87 4.65 -8.05
C GLY A 116 -8.84 5.77 -8.18
N ALA A 117 -9.27 7.01 -7.94
CA ALA A 117 -8.39 8.15 -7.71
C ALA A 117 -8.64 8.74 -6.33
N LEU A 118 -7.59 9.01 -5.57
CA LEU A 118 -7.69 9.64 -4.26
C LEU A 118 -8.16 11.09 -4.37
N ILE A 119 -9.19 11.45 -3.60
CA ILE A 119 -9.73 12.80 -3.52
C ILE A 119 -10.04 13.21 -2.08
N PHE A 120 -9.24 14.12 -1.54
CA PHE A 120 -9.34 14.54 -0.13
C PHE A 120 -10.17 15.82 0.10
N GLN A 121 -10.36 16.62 -0.94
CA GLN A 121 -10.75 18.04 -0.81
C GLN A 121 -12.13 18.28 -0.19
N ASN A 122 -13.00 17.27 -0.14
CA ASN A 122 -14.32 17.33 0.51
C ASN A 122 -14.43 16.46 1.76
N SER A 123 -13.44 15.62 2.08
CA SER A 123 -13.53 14.61 3.14
C SER A 123 -12.74 14.97 4.41
N ILE A 124 -11.71 15.82 4.31
CA ILE A 124 -10.89 16.24 5.47
C ILE A 124 -11.53 17.41 6.25
N LYS A 125 -12.33 18.26 5.59
CA LYS A 125 -13.00 19.41 6.26
C LYS A 125 -14.02 18.98 7.34
N ASN A 126 -14.42 17.71 7.34
CA ASN A 126 -15.37 17.13 8.28
C ASN A 126 -14.72 16.08 9.20
N LEU A 127 -13.39 16.04 9.28
CA LEU A 127 -12.72 15.28 10.33
C LEU A 127 -12.67 16.18 11.57
N ASP A 128 -13.15 15.68 12.71
CA ASP A 128 -13.06 16.34 14.03
C ASP A 128 -11.59 16.37 14.49
N ILE A 129 -10.74 17.06 13.75
CA ILE A 129 -9.34 17.27 14.08
C ILE A 129 -9.29 18.44 15.07
N PRO A 130 -8.68 18.29 16.26
CA PRO A 130 -8.53 19.37 17.22
C PRO A 130 -7.93 20.61 16.54
N SER A 131 -8.56 21.76 16.74
CA SER A 131 -8.26 23.07 16.11
C SER A 131 -6.85 23.63 16.38
N THR A 132 -5.95 22.86 17.00
CA THR A 132 -4.56 23.25 17.26
C THR A 132 -3.61 22.95 16.09
N ALA A 133 -4.06 22.25 15.05
CA ALA A 133 -3.22 21.83 13.91
C ALA A 133 -3.42 22.65 12.61
N THR A 134 -4.27 23.67 12.60
CA THR A 134 -4.67 24.37 11.36
C THR A 134 -3.76 25.50 10.88
N ASP A 135 -2.61 25.74 11.51
CA ASP A 135 -1.65 26.77 11.08
C ASP A 135 -0.50 26.22 10.20
N VAL A 136 -0.74 25.16 9.41
CA VAL A 136 0.21 24.74 8.38
C VAL A 136 -0.30 25.15 7.00
N SER A 137 0.04 26.38 6.61
CA SER A 137 -0.11 26.85 5.24
C SER A 137 0.84 26.07 4.32
N TYR A 138 0.31 25.18 3.49
CA TYR A 138 1.03 24.70 2.31
C TYR A 138 1.18 25.87 1.33
N GLY A 139 2.35 26.50 1.31
CA GLY A 139 2.72 27.51 0.32
C GLY A 139 3.31 28.78 0.90
N ALA A 140 4.61 28.73 1.22
CA ALA A 140 5.47 29.89 1.06
C ALA A 140 6.70 29.43 0.27
N GLU A 141 6.87 29.97 -0.94
CA GLU A 141 8.15 29.87 -1.64
C GLU A 141 9.26 30.46 -0.76
N PRO A 142 10.46 29.85 -0.69
CA PRO A 142 11.57 30.43 0.05
C PRO A 142 11.93 31.78 -0.58
N LYS A 143 11.62 32.87 0.14
CA LYS A 143 12.16 34.19 -0.16
C LYS A 143 13.59 34.26 0.37
N ASP A 144 14.51 33.52 -0.25
CA ASP A 144 15.93 33.86 -0.20
C ASP A 144 16.67 33.14 -1.34
N GLY A 145 17.34 33.95 -2.17
CA GLY A 145 18.01 33.56 -3.40
C GLY A 145 19.34 32.82 -3.20
N SER A 146 19.44 31.87 -2.26
CA SER A 146 20.58 30.96 -2.20
C SER A 146 20.31 29.72 -3.06
N ASN A 147 20.85 29.74 -4.28
CA ASN A 147 20.92 28.60 -5.19
C ASN A 147 21.76 27.46 -4.58
N LEU A 148 21.17 26.64 -3.71
CA LEU A 148 21.67 25.29 -3.48
C LEU A 148 21.06 24.39 -4.55
N LYS A 149 21.81 24.16 -5.62
CA LYS A 149 21.48 23.13 -6.60
C LYS A 149 21.48 21.78 -5.88
N PRO A 150 20.44 20.93 -6.04
CA PRO A 150 20.49 19.57 -5.53
C PRO A 150 21.67 18.84 -6.17
N ASP A 151 22.48 18.21 -5.34
CA ASP A 151 23.62 17.41 -5.77
C ASP A 151 23.10 16.20 -6.55
N THR A 152 23.27 16.25 -7.87
CA THR A 152 22.81 15.22 -8.82
C THR A 152 23.86 14.12 -9.00
N SER A 153 24.97 14.16 -8.25
CA SER A 153 26.04 13.15 -8.33
C SER A 153 25.61 11.75 -7.91
N ILE A 154 24.52 11.61 -7.17
CA ILE A 154 23.94 10.30 -6.77
C ILE A 154 23.11 9.62 -7.86
N TYR A 155 22.77 10.30 -8.97
CA TYR A 155 22.04 9.70 -10.10
C TYR A 155 22.91 9.47 -11.35
N ALA A 156 24.22 9.64 -11.25
CA ALA A 156 25.13 9.38 -12.35
C ALA A 156 25.86 8.04 -12.15
N GLN A 157 25.69 7.15 -13.13
CA GLN A 157 26.48 5.94 -13.41
C GLN A 157 25.98 4.59 -12.81
N SER A 158 24.94 4.07 -13.44
CA SER A 158 24.90 2.65 -13.84
C SER A 158 24.46 2.57 -15.29
N SER A 159 25.42 2.68 -16.20
CA SER A 159 25.24 2.39 -17.62
C SER A 159 25.22 0.87 -17.80
N TYR A 160 24.02 0.28 -17.76
CA TYR A 160 23.81 -1.10 -18.20
C TYR A 160 23.79 -1.11 -19.74
N GLU A 161 24.80 -1.73 -20.35
CA GLU A 161 24.85 -1.97 -21.80
C GLU A 161 23.82 -3.06 -22.18
N ILE A 162 22.99 -2.76 -23.19
CA ILE A 162 22.00 -3.69 -23.76
C ILE A 162 22.72 -4.56 -24.80
N PRO A 163 22.78 -5.90 -24.65
CA PRO A 163 23.31 -6.77 -25.69
C PRO A 163 22.36 -6.84 -26.90
N GLU A 164 22.93 -6.77 -28.10
CA GLU A 164 22.22 -6.70 -29.37
C GLU A 164 21.28 -7.89 -29.67
N LYS A 165 20.19 -7.56 -30.38
CA LYS A 165 19.12 -8.43 -30.90
C LYS A 165 19.65 -9.71 -31.57
N LYS A 166 19.21 -10.88 -31.10
CA LYS A 166 19.11 -12.09 -31.95
C LYS A 166 17.68 -12.27 -32.46
N LYS A 167 17.55 -12.28 -33.79
CA LYS A 167 16.33 -12.48 -34.58
C LYS A 167 15.56 -13.71 -34.09
N ARG A 168 14.28 -13.54 -33.73
CA ARG A 168 13.35 -14.65 -33.55
C ARG A 168 12.70 -14.98 -34.90
N ILE A 169 12.97 -16.18 -35.36
CA ILE A 169 12.41 -16.82 -36.54
C ILE A 169 10.92 -17.10 -36.25
N THR A 170 10.08 -16.65 -37.18
CA THR A 170 8.67 -17.05 -37.31
C THR A 170 8.62 -18.46 -37.86
N ASP A 171 7.88 -19.37 -37.23
CA ASP A 171 7.28 -20.50 -37.93
C ASP A 171 5.99 -20.90 -37.21
N ASP A 172 4.90 -20.75 -37.97
CA ASP A 172 3.59 -21.31 -37.71
C ASP A 172 3.66 -22.83 -37.56
N LYS A 173 2.89 -23.37 -36.61
CA LYS A 173 2.20 -24.66 -36.77
C LYS A 173 1.12 -24.83 -35.72
N GLN A 174 -0.13 -24.80 -36.21
CA GLN A 174 -1.29 -25.42 -35.60
C GLN A 174 -1.00 -26.90 -35.33
N VAL A 175 -1.41 -27.43 -34.16
CA VAL A 175 -1.86 -28.82 -34.04
C VAL A 175 -3.03 -28.88 -33.06
N THR A 176 -4.15 -29.37 -33.58
CA THR A 176 -5.41 -29.72 -32.94
C THR A 176 -5.36 -31.08 -32.26
N SER A 177 -6.15 -31.24 -31.19
CA SER A 177 -6.83 -32.45 -30.69
C SER A 177 -6.05 -33.75 -30.47
N VAL A 178 -6.28 -34.41 -29.33
CA VAL A 178 -6.96 -35.72 -29.22
C VAL A 178 -7.09 -36.07 -27.72
N VAL A 179 -8.29 -36.54 -27.38
CA VAL A 179 -8.72 -37.13 -26.12
C VAL A 179 -8.19 -38.55 -26.03
N GLU A 180 -7.72 -39.01 -24.87
CA GLU A 180 -7.87 -40.41 -24.48
C GLU A 180 -7.80 -40.58 -22.96
N GLU A 181 -8.76 -41.35 -22.47
CA GLU A 181 -9.05 -41.74 -21.09
C GLU A 181 -8.08 -42.83 -20.62
N ASP A 182 -7.81 -42.91 -19.31
CA ASP A 182 -7.61 -44.23 -18.70
C ASP A 182 -7.91 -44.29 -17.20
N LYS A 183 -8.28 -45.50 -16.79
CA LYS A 183 -9.25 -45.86 -15.74
C LYS A 183 -8.74 -45.91 -14.29
N SER A 184 -9.73 -45.70 -13.42
CA SER A 184 -9.92 -46.04 -12.00
C SER A 184 -9.23 -47.29 -11.42
N VAL A 185 -8.80 -47.19 -10.16
CA VAL A 185 -9.03 -48.22 -9.11
C VAL A 185 -9.41 -47.51 -7.80
N GLU A 186 -10.60 -47.82 -7.29
CA GLU A 186 -11.15 -47.39 -6.00
C GLU A 186 -10.69 -48.31 -4.85
N SER A 187 -10.64 -47.76 -3.64
CA SER A 187 -11.04 -48.51 -2.44
C SER A 187 -11.63 -47.54 -1.42
N GLU A 188 -12.89 -47.79 -1.09
CA GLU A 188 -13.78 -47.03 -0.21
C GLU A 188 -13.47 -47.23 1.28
N THR A 189 -13.89 -46.27 2.11
CA THR A 189 -14.64 -46.51 3.35
C THR A 189 -15.45 -45.24 3.73
N GLN A 190 -16.79 -45.32 3.63
CA GLN A 190 -17.82 -44.38 4.16
C GLN A 190 -17.68 -44.15 5.68
N GLY A 191 -18.16 -43.08 6.35
CA GLY A 191 -19.10 -41.96 6.12
C GLY A 191 -19.21 -41.15 7.45
N PRO A 192 -20.19 -40.26 7.74
CA PRO A 192 -21.45 -40.00 7.04
C PRO A 192 -21.67 -38.53 6.60
N ILE A 193 -22.54 -38.38 5.60
CA ILE A 193 -23.07 -37.11 5.07
C ILE A 193 -24.35 -36.76 5.85
N VAL A 194 -24.46 -35.50 6.32
CA VAL A 194 -25.75 -34.86 6.63
C VAL A 194 -25.72 -33.42 6.09
N GLU A 195 -26.44 -33.25 4.99
CA GLU A 195 -27.13 -32.07 4.43
C GLU A 195 -26.45 -30.68 4.41
N SER A 196 -26.25 -30.20 3.18
CA SER A 196 -26.01 -28.81 2.81
C SER A 196 -27.25 -27.92 3.00
N PRO A 197 -27.05 -26.64 3.38
CA PRO A 197 -27.93 -25.57 2.93
C PRO A 197 -27.16 -24.52 2.11
N GLU A 198 -27.51 -24.48 0.83
CA GLU A 198 -27.96 -23.29 0.09
C GLU A 198 -27.12 -21.99 0.13
N ASP A 199 -26.61 -21.64 -1.06
CA ASP A 199 -26.56 -20.29 -1.66
C ASP A 199 -26.65 -19.10 -0.69
N THR A 200 -25.58 -18.85 0.07
CA THR A 200 -25.44 -17.56 0.76
C THR A 200 -24.80 -16.57 -0.19
N LYS A 201 -25.66 -15.78 -0.83
CA LYS A 201 -25.36 -14.53 -1.55
C LYS A 201 -24.11 -13.85 -0.98
N SER A 202 -23.14 -13.59 -1.85
CA SER A 202 -22.03 -12.67 -1.59
C SER A 202 -22.59 -11.37 -1.03
N GLN A 203 -22.57 -11.25 0.30
CA GLN A 203 -22.81 -10.01 1.00
C GLN A 203 -21.64 -9.10 0.64
N THR A 204 -21.86 -8.30 -0.40
CA THR A 204 -20.99 -7.18 -0.73
C THR A 204 -21.13 -6.20 0.42
N THR A 205 -20.26 -6.34 1.42
CA THR A 205 -20.02 -5.29 2.40
C THR A 205 -19.61 -4.06 1.59
N SER A 206 -20.49 -3.05 1.56
CA SER A 206 -20.24 -1.82 0.82
C SER A 206 -19.11 -1.09 1.51
N LEU A 207 -17.88 -1.32 1.05
CA LEU A 207 -16.70 -0.58 1.49
C LEU A 207 -17.00 0.92 1.46
N ASN A 208 -16.82 1.60 2.59
CA ASN A 208 -17.05 3.04 2.67
C ASN A 208 -15.89 3.79 1.98
N ARG A 209 -16.04 4.04 0.68
CA ARG A 209 -15.03 4.66 -0.19
C ARG A 209 -15.02 6.19 -0.06
N LYS A 210 -14.86 6.69 1.17
CA LYS A 210 -14.92 8.12 1.55
C LYS A 210 -13.80 8.98 0.94
N TYR A 211 -12.67 8.36 0.59
CA TYR A 211 -11.43 9.07 0.20
C TYR A 211 -11.09 8.97 -1.29
N GLU A 212 -11.97 8.36 -2.08
CA GLU A 212 -11.69 8.07 -3.49
C GLU A 212 -12.91 8.24 -4.40
N ILE A 213 -12.63 8.38 -5.69
CA ILE A 213 -13.63 8.27 -6.75
C ILE A 213 -13.29 7.09 -7.65
N SER A 214 -14.30 6.30 -8.01
CA SER A 214 -14.19 5.24 -9.02
C SER A 214 -14.28 5.84 -10.42
N LEU A 215 -13.16 5.92 -11.16
CA LEU A 215 -13.18 6.41 -12.53
C LEU A 215 -13.69 5.37 -13.54
N ALA A 216 -14.04 4.16 -13.08
CA ALA A 216 -14.82 3.21 -13.86
C ALA A 216 -16.30 3.66 -14.01
N ASP A 217 -16.79 4.57 -13.16
CA ASP A 217 -18.18 5.02 -13.18
C ASP A 217 -18.49 5.80 -14.47
N LYS A 218 -19.61 5.46 -15.14
CA LYS A 218 -20.08 6.12 -16.37
C LYS A 218 -20.27 7.63 -16.25
N LYS A 219 -20.52 8.14 -15.03
CA LYS A 219 -20.69 9.58 -14.77
C LYS A 219 -19.45 10.41 -15.14
N TYR A 220 -18.28 9.78 -15.23
CA TYR A 220 -17.04 10.44 -15.58
C TYR A 220 -16.73 10.41 -17.09
N ALA A 221 -17.51 9.72 -17.91
CA ALA A 221 -17.26 9.57 -19.35
C ALA A 221 -17.17 10.90 -20.10
N GLU A 222 -17.89 11.93 -19.63
CA GLU A 222 -17.90 13.28 -20.21
C GLU A 222 -17.48 14.35 -19.18
N ASP A 223 -16.80 13.95 -18.10
CA ASP A 223 -16.25 14.88 -17.11
C ASP A 223 -14.84 15.36 -17.56
N PHE A 224 -14.80 16.52 -18.21
CA PHE A 224 -13.56 17.14 -18.68
C PHE A 224 -12.80 17.93 -17.60
N THR A 225 -13.14 17.77 -16.32
CA THR A 225 -12.38 18.36 -15.21
C THR A 225 -11.20 17.45 -14.79
N PRO A 226 -10.14 18.00 -14.17
CA PRO A 226 -9.06 17.18 -13.62
C PRO A 226 -9.54 16.33 -12.44
N LEU A 227 -8.75 15.34 -12.00
CA LEU A 227 -9.09 14.52 -10.81
C LEU A 227 -9.36 15.40 -9.58
N SER A 228 -8.46 16.35 -9.32
CA SER A 228 -8.55 17.35 -8.27
C SER A 228 -8.08 18.71 -8.80
N ARG A 229 -8.83 19.78 -8.51
CA ARG A 229 -8.51 21.13 -9.01
C ARG A 229 -7.31 21.77 -8.32
N SER A 230 -6.98 21.35 -7.10
CA SER A 230 -5.80 21.86 -6.38
C SER A 230 -4.55 21.01 -6.59
N CYS A 231 -4.64 19.89 -7.30
CA CYS A 231 -3.53 18.97 -7.43
C CYS A 231 -2.57 19.42 -8.54
N SER A 232 -1.28 19.39 -8.24
CA SER A 232 -0.20 19.77 -9.15
C SER A 232 0.52 18.59 -9.81
N CYS A 233 0.02 17.35 -9.65
CA CYS A 233 0.61 16.16 -10.29
C CYS A 233 0.46 16.21 -11.82
N LEU A 234 1.24 15.38 -12.52
CA LEU A 234 1.24 15.31 -13.98
C LEU A 234 -0.18 15.06 -14.51
N THR A 235 -0.88 14.12 -13.88
CA THR A 235 -2.21 13.69 -14.27
C THR A 235 -3.22 14.82 -14.19
N CYS A 236 -3.28 15.54 -13.06
CA CYS A 236 -4.20 16.66 -12.89
C CYS A 236 -3.86 17.87 -13.77
N LYS A 237 -2.59 18.06 -14.14
CA LYS A 237 -2.17 19.16 -15.02
C LYS A 237 -2.46 18.92 -16.51
N LYS A 238 -2.45 17.66 -16.95
CA LYS A 238 -2.49 17.33 -18.40
C LYS A 238 -3.71 16.53 -18.84
N HIS A 239 -4.44 15.90 -17.91
CA HIS A 239 -5.48 14.93 -18.24
C HIS A 239 -6.79 15.22 -17.48
N THR A 240 -7.88 14.72 -18.05
CA THR A 240 -9.23 14.86 -17.50
C THR A 240 -9.73 13.53 -16.94
N ARG A 241 -10.77 13.58 -16.10
CA ARG A 241 -11.46 12.38 -15.62
C ARG A 241 -12.02 11.55 -16.77
N ALA A 242 -12.60 12.19 -17.80
CA ALA A 242 -13.08 11.54 -19.01
C ALA A 242 -11.98 10.77 -19.76
N TYR A 243 -10.79 11.35 -19.86
CA TYR A 243 -9.67 10.68 -20.51
C TYR A 243 -9.23 9.43 -19.74
N ILE A 244 -9.11 9.54 -18.42
CA ILE A 244 -8.70 8.40 -17.59
C ILE A 244 -9.81 7.34 -17.56
N HIS A 245 -11.08 7.74 -17.47
CA HIS A 245 -12.23 6.85 -17.62
C HIS A 245 -12.12 6.05 -18.93
N HIS A 246 -11.86 6.73 -20.05
CA HIS A 246 -11.68 6.08 -21.34
C HIS A 246 -10.55 5.05 -21.30
N LEU A 247 -9.36 5.41 -20.80
CA LEU A 247 -8.21 4.50 -20.69
C LEU A 247 -8.54 3.25 -19.85
N LEU A 248 -9.28 3.41 -18.75
CA LEU A 248 -9.71 2.28 -17.93
C LEU A 248 -10.73 1.38 -18.67
N GLN A 249 -11.68 1.97 -19.40
CA GLN A 249 -12.66 1.20 -20.19
C GLN A 249 -12.01 0.45 -21.35
N THR A 250 -11.01 1.05 -22.00
CA THR A 250 -10.26 0.42 -23.09
C THR A 250 -9.15 -0.52 -22.59
N ARG A 251 -8.98 -0.65 -21.27
CA ARG A 251 -7.94 -1.48 -20.62
C ARG A 251 -6.52 -1.12 -21.04
N GLU A 252 -6.28 0.17 -21.20
CA GLU A 252 -4.96 0.72 -21.51
C GLU A 252 -4.11 0.86 -20.24
N LEU A 253 -2.86 0.38 -20.28
CA LEU A 253 -1.94 0.42 -19.13
C LEU A 253 -1.60 1.85 -18.67
N LEU A 254 -1.77 2.84 -19.55
CA LEU A 254 -1.57 4.24 -19.20
C LEU A 254 -2.57 4.72 -18.12
N GLY A 255 -3.76 4.11 -18.03
CA GLY A 255 -4.78 4.48 -17.03
C GLY A 255 -4.25 4.32 -15.59
N PRO A 256 -3.89 3.11 -15.16
CA PRO A 256 -3.29 2.87 -13.84
C PRO A 256 -1.99 3.65 -13.60
N VAL A 257 -1.15 3.82 -14.63
CA VAL A 257 0.08 4.63 -14.51
C VAL A 257 -0.24 6.07 -14.14
N LEU A 258 -1.24 6.69 -14.79
CA LEU A 258 -1.66 8.05 -14.47
C LEU A 258 -2.34 8.16 -13.11
N LEU A 259 -3.04 7.12 -12.65
CA LEU A 259 -3.66 7.08 -11.33
C LEU A 259 -2.65 7.00 -10.18
N THR A 260 -1.47 6.43 -10.42
CA THR A 260 -0.39 6.29 -9.42
C THR A 260 0.41 7.59 -9.24
N MET A 261 0.33 8.56 -10.17
CA MET A 261 1.15 9.79 -10.18
C MET A 261 0.59 10.95 -9.36
#